data_AF-W1XIH5-F1
#
_entry.id   AF-W1XIH5-F1
#
_cell.length_a   1.000
_cell.length_b   1.000
_cell.length_c   1.000
_cell.angle_alpha   90.00
_cell.angle_beta   90.00
_cell.angle_gamma   90.00
#
_symmetry.space_group_name_H-M   'P 1'
#
loop_
_entity.id
_entity.type
_entity.pdbx_description
1 polymer ?
#
loop_
_entity_poly.entity_id
_entity_poly.type
_entity_poly.pdbx_seq_one_letter_code
_entity_poly.pdbx_strand_id
1 'polypeptide(L)'
;VKKQMEKSQREYYLNEQMKAIQKELGEMDDAPDENEALKRKIDAAKMPKEAKEKAEAELQKLKMMSPMSAEATVVRGYIDWMV
;
A
#
# COMPACT_ATOMS: atom_id res chain seq x y z
N VAL A 1 -6.16 12.36 -36.81
CA VAL A 1 -6.69 13.16 -35.68
C VAL A 1 -7.96 12.58 -35.06
N LYS A 2 -9.01 12.20 -35.83
CA LYS A 2 -10.25 11.60 -35.29
C LYS A 2 -10.05 10.27 -34.51
N LYS A 3 -9.19 9.37 -34.98
CA LYS A 3 -8.85 8.09 -34.30
C LYS A 3 -8.11 8.24 -32.95
N GLN A 4 -7.45 9.37 -32.70
CA GLN A 4 -6.75 9.61 -31.43
C GLN A 4 -7.74 10.06 -30.35
N MET A 5 -8.74 10.90 -30.70
CA MET A 5 -9.78 11.33 -29.76
C MET A 5 -10.64 10.16 -29.26
N GLU A 6 -10.97 9.20 -30.13
CA GLU A 6 -11.71 7.99 -29.71
C GLU A 6 -10.92 7.11 -28.73
N LYS A 7 -9.59 7.03 -28.89
CA LYS A 7 -8.73 6.31 -27.94
C LYS A 7 -8.67 7.01 -26.59
N SER A 8 -8.50 8.34 -26.57
CA SER A 8 -8.45 9.10 -25.33
C SER A 8 -9.79 9.07 -24.57
N GLN A 9 -10.92 9.10 -25.27
CA GLN A 9 -12.23 8.92 -24.63
C GLN A 9 -12.40 7.50 -24.09
N ARG A 10 -11.93 6.48 -24.81
CA ARG A 10 -11.96 5.09 -24.34
C ARG A 10 -11.07 4.89 -23.12
N GLU A 11 -9.88 5.45 -23.10
CA GLU A 11 -8.96 5.41 -21.95
C GLU A 11 -9.54 6.18 -20.74
N TYR A 12 -10.16 7.33 -20.97
CA TYR A 12 -10.85 8.07 -19.91
C TYR A 12 -12.01 7.25 -19.32
N TYR A 13 -12.81 6.62 -20.17
CA TYR A 13 -13.94 5.78 -19.76
C TYR A 13 -13.49 4.51 -19.03
N LEU A 14 -12.38 3.88 -19.47
CA LEU A 14 -11.78 2.74 -18.80
C LEU A 14 -11.19 3.12 -17.43
N ASN A 15 -10.60 4.31 -17.30
CA ASN A 15 -10.11 4.81 -16.01
C ASN A 15 -11.25 5.12 -15.04
N GLU A 16 -12.34 5.73 -15.51
CA GLU A 16 -13.52 5.97 -14.67
C GLU A 16 -14.21 4.65 -14.28
N GLN A 17 -14.25 3.64 -15.16
CA GLN A 17 -14.72 2.30 -14.80
C GLN A 17 -13.79 1.59 -13.82
N MET A 18 -12.47 1.71 -13.95
CA MET A 18 -11.55 1.19 -12.93
C MET A 18 -11.75 1.87 -11.59
N LYS A 19 -11.95 3.19 -11.54
CA LYS A 19 -12.29 3.91 -10.31
C LYS A 19 -13.63 3.46 -9.73
N ALA A 20 -14.63 3.25 -10.58
CA ALA A 20 -15.94 2.75 -10.14
C ALA A 20 -15.83 1.32 -9.58
N ILE A 21 -15.06 0.44 -10.21
CA ILE A 21 -14.76 -0.92 -9.72
C ILE A 21 -13.99 -0.84 -8.39
N GLN A 22 -12.96 0.00 -8.28
CA GLN A 22 -12.22 0.22 -7.03
C GLN A 22 -13.12 0.75 -5.91
N LYS A 23 -14.13 1.56 -6.25
CA LYS A 23 -15.13 2.09 -5.32
C LYS A 23 -16.18 1.05 -4.92
N GLU A 24 -16.64 0.21 -5.84
CA GLU A 24 -17.55 -0.92 -5.57
C GLU A 24 -16.87 -2.04 -4.77
N LEU A 25 -15.56 -2.23 -4.95
CA LEU A 25 -14.77 -3.19 -4.18
C LEU A 25 -14.56 -2.78 -2.71
N GLY A 26 -14.98 -1.57 -2.32
CA GLY A 26 -15.03 -1.15 -0.92
C GLY A 26 -13.67 -0.94 -0.24
N GLU A 27 -12.57 -0.98 -0.97
CA GLU A 27 -11.21 -0.90 -0.42
C GLU A 27 -10.63 0.53 -0.37
N MET A 28 -11.41 1.57 -0.70
CA MET A 28 -10.83 2.89 -0.99
C MET A 28 -11.15 4.05 -0.06
N ASP A 29 -11.81 3.87 1.10
CA ASP A 29 -12.07 5.05 1.96
C ASP A 29 -11.97 4.86 3.49
N ASP A 30 -11.54 3.71 4.02
CA ASP A 30 -11.37 3.57 5.49
C ASP A 30 -10.22 2.66 5.94
N ALA A 31 -9.38 2.18 5.03
CA ALA A 31 -8.11 1.56 5.41
C ALA A 31 -7.07 2.69 5.52
N PRO A 32 -6.70 3.16 6.74
CA PRO A 32 -5.52 3.99 6.88
C PRO A 32 -4.36 3.25 6.18
N ASP A 33 -3.56 3.98 5.39
CA ASP A 33 -2.39 3.41 4.71
C ASP A 33 -1.66 2.52 5.71
N GLU A 34 -1.77 1.20 5.52
CA GLU A 34 -1.38 0.21 6.51
C GLU A 34 0.11 0.38 6.84
N ASN A 35 0.88 0.86 5.86
CA ASN A 35 2.27 1.24 6.03
C ASN A 35 2.46 2.46 6.94
N GLU A 36 1.57 3.44 6.86
CA GLU A 36 1.61 4.61 7.75
C GLU A 36 1.22 4.22 9.19
N ALA A 37 0.23 3.33 9.35
CA ALA A 37 -0.12 2.77 10.65
C ALA A 37 1.05 2.00 11.27
N LEU A 38 1.72 1.14 10.49
CA LEU A 38 2.92 0.41 10.92
C LEU A 38 4.08 1.37 11.24
N LYS A 39 4.25 2.44 10.47
CA LYS A 39 5.28 3.46 10.75
C LYS A 39 5.05 4.14 12.11
N ARG A 40 3.81 4.57 12.37
CA ARG A 40 3.45 5.21 13.65
C ARG A 40 3.67 4.27 14.83
N LYS A 41 3.32 2.99 14.66
CA LYS A 41 3.62 1.91 15.60
C LYS A 41 5.11 1.83 15.89
N ILE A 42 5.97 1.71 14.87
CA ILE A 42 7.44 1.65 15.03
C ILE A 42 7.97 2.88 15.80
N ASP A 43 7.50 4.07 15.46
CA ASP A 43 7.91 5.30 16.14
C ASP A 43 7.46 5.35 17.62
N ALA A 44 6.30 4.76 17.94
CA ALA A 44 5.75 4.70 19.29
C ALA A 44 6.41 3.64 20.19
N ALA A 45 6.94 2.55 19.64
CA ALA A 45 7.56 1.44 20.39
C ALA A 45 8.85 1.79 21.13
N LYS A 46 9.44 2.99 20.91
CA LYS A 46 10.68 3.44 21.55
C LYS A 46 11.81 2.38 21.47
N MET A 47 11.95 1.77 20.30
CA MET A 47 12.94 0.72 20.06
C MET A 47 14.38 1.27 20.17
N PRO A 48 15.36 0.42 20.54
CA PRO A 48 16.78 0.74 20.35
C PRO A 48 17.10 1.06 18.89
N LYS A 49 18.13 1.88 18.64
CA LYS A 49 18.48 2.37 17.29
C LYS A 49 18.62 1.24 16.26
N GLU A 50 19.30 0.16 16.61
CA GLU A 50 19.52 -0.99 15.72
C GLU A 50 18.21 -1.72 15.36
N ALA A 51 17.29 -1.84 16.32
CA ALA A 51 15.99 -2.46 16.10
C ALA A 51 15.08 -1.56 15.24
N LYS A 52 15.12 -0.24 15.48
CA LYS A 52 14.36 0.73 14.68
C LYS A 52 14.81 0.72 13.22
N GLU A 53 16.12 0.77 12.97
CA GLU A 53 16.66 0.72 11.60
C GLU A 53 16.24 -0.56 10.87
N LYS A 54 16.22 -1.72 11.56
CA LYS A 54 15.70 -2.96 10.96
C LYS A 54 14.21 -2.90 10.67
N ALA A 55 13.39 -2.40 11.59
CA ALA A 55 11.95 -2.28 11.40
C ALA A 55 11.61 -1.36 10.21
N GLU A 56 12.33 -0.24 10.08
CA GLU A 56 12.17 0.69 8.96
C GLU A 56 12.61 0.07 7.63
N ALA A 57 13.71 -0.69 7.61
CA ALA A 57 14.17 -1.38 6.41
C ALA A 57 13.16 -2.41 5.91
N GLU A 58 12.56 -3.20 6.83
CA GLU A 58 11.51 -4.16 6.48
C GLU A 58 10.22 -3.45 6.04
N LEU A 59 9.86 -2.33 6.66
CA LEU A 59 8.72 -1.50 6.22
C LEU A 59 8.92 -0.96 4.79
N GLN A 60 10.13 -0.56 4.43
CA GLN A 60 10.45 -0.14 3.06
C GLN A 60 10.32 -1.28 2.06
N LYS A 61 10.73 -2.50 2.43
CA LYS A 61 10.49 -3.69 1.59
C LYS A 61 9.00 -3.98 1.43
N LEU A 62 8.23 -3.90 2.51
CA LEU A 62 6.78 -4.12 2.49
C LEU A 62 6.08 -3.16 1.52
N LYS A 63 6.49 -1.88 1.48
CA LYS A 63 5.97 -0.88 0.53
C LYS A 63 6.22 -1.21 -0.93
N MET A 64 7.28 -1.95 -1.24
CA MET A 64 7.61 -2.37 -2.61
C MET A 64 6.97 -3.69 -3.00
N MET A 65 6.42 -4.44 -2.04
CA MET A 65 5.77 -5.72 -2.27
C MET A 65 4.29 -5.52 -2.62
N SER A 66 3.72 -6.46 -3.39
CA SER A 66 2.27 -6.52 -3.57
C SER A 66 1.60 -6.85 -2.23
N PRO A 67 0.60 -6.07 -1.76
CA PRO A 67 -0.04 -6.27 -0.46
C PRO A 67 -0.73 -7.62 -0.31
N MET A 68 -1.08 -8.29 -1.43
CA MET A 68 -1.68 -9.63 -1.44
C MET A 68 -0.64 -10.76 -1.49
N SER A 69 0.67 -10.45 -1.50
CA SER A 69 1.72 -11.47 -1.51
C SER A 69 1.83 -12.18 -0.14
N ALA A 70 2.08 -13.48 -0.17
CA ALA A 70 2.41 -14.25 1.03
C ALA A 70 3.66 -13.67 1.74
N GLU A 71 4.62 -13.13 0.98
CA GLU A 71 5.81 -12.48 1.53
C GLU A 71 5.47 -11.20 2.30
N ALA A 72 4.54 -10.40 1.77
CA ALA A 72 4.07 -9.18 2.44
C ALA A 72 3.40 -9.51 3.78
N THR A 73 2.64 -10.62 3.85
CA THR A 73 2.02 -11.09 5.09
C THR A 73 3.07 -11.47 6.15
N VAL A 74 4.15 -12.15 5.74
CA VAL A 74 5.23 -12.54 6.64
C VAL A 74 5.99 -11.32 7.17
N VAL A 75 6.34 -10.36 6.29
CA VAL A 75 7.05 -9.13 6.67
C VAL A 75 6.19 -8.27 7.59
N ARG A 76 4.88 -8.15 7.30
CA ARG A 76 3.93 -7.45 8.18
C ARG A 76 3.88 -8.07 9.57
N GLY A 77 3.74 -9.39 9.64
CA GLY A 77 3.78 -10.12 10.91
C GLY A 77 5.08 -9.85 11.66
N TYR A 78 6.22 -9.89 10.97
CA TYR A 78 7.52 -9.61 11.58
C TYR A 78 7.60 -8.18 12.17
N ILE A 79 7.15 -7.17 11.42
CA ILE A 79 7.11 -5.78 11.90
C ILE A 79 6.19 -5.68 13.12
N ASP A 80 4.99 -6.27 13.08
CA ASP A 80 4.06 -6.27 14.22
C ASP A 80 4.62 -7.00 15.46
N TRP A 81 5.49 -8.01 15.29
CA TRP A 81 6.19 -8.65 16.41
C TRP A 81 7.32 -7.81 17.00
N MET A 82 7.87 -6.87 16.23
CA MET A 82 8.95 -6.00 16.68
C MET A 82 8.46 -4.76 17.45
N VAL A 83 7.26 -4.28 17.12
CA VAL A 83 6.61 -3.11 17.76
C VAL A 83 5.97 -3.50 19.08
#